data_AF-A0A2N1ZCB8-F1
#
_entry.id   AF-A0A2N1ZCB8-F1
#
_cell.length_a   1.000
_cell.length_b   1.000
_cell.length_c   1.000
_cell.angle_alpha   90.00
_cell.angle_beta   90.00
_cell.angle_gamma   90.00
#
_symmetry.space_group_name_H-M   'P 1'
#
loop_
_entity.id
_entity.type
_entity.pdbx_description
1 polymer ?
#
loop_
_entity_poly.entity_id
_entity_poly.type
_entity_poly.pdbx_seq_one_letter_code
_entity_poly.pdbx_strand_id
1 'polypeptide(L)'
;MSISIHTIDARGHIMLETMRDYFGLSPSEMLREIQGMVTTTEDVLSAKGIKYQDLRSALVPRTDRHEAGFIFDSQDIESCWYGLDVMEQLLPLLDIKSNHSVQCGDLIGNDQQFILSVLEESLVLAREFEFIHGTALYCVYINNLSESALERIHKSLSQFKPYVGFIPGTFSSRARIYLSTILSNSFLKHGKK
;
A
#
# COMPACT_ATOMS: atom_id res chain seq x y z
N MET A 1 -21.44 6.81 -21.50
CA MET A 1 -20.76 5.50 -21.57
C MET A 1 -20.33 5.14 -20.16
N SER A 2 -20.51 3.89 -19.71
CA SER A 2 -20.08 3.50 -18.37
C SER A 2 -18.56 3.34 -18.33
N ILE A 3 -17.89 4.06 -17.43
CA ILE A 3 -16.46 3.95 -17.20
C ILE A 3 -16.15 2.57 -16.60
N SER A 4 -15.12 1.89 -17.09
CA SER A 4 -14.66 0.63 -16.50
C SER A 4 -13.94 0.91 -15.17
N ILE A 5 -14.48 0.40 -14.07
CA ILE A 5 -13.93 0.59 -12.73
C ILE A 5 -12.86 -0.47 -12.47
N HIS A 6 -11.65 -0.05 -12.13
CA HIS A 6 -10.52 -0.98 -11.91
C HIS A 6 -10.47 -1.55 -10.49
N THR A 7 -10.84 -0.76 -9.49
CA THR A 7 -10.86 -1.18 -8.09
C THR A 7 -11.85 -0.33 -7.30
N ILE A 8 -12.38 -0.90 -6.22
CA ILE A 8 -13.20 -0.21 -5.22
C ILE A 8 -12.59 -0.51 -3.86
N ASP A 9 -12.16 0.52 -3.14
CA ASP A 9 -11.71 0.39 -1.75
C ASP A 9 -12.94 0.40 -0.83
N ALA A 10 -13.44 -0.77 -0.49
CA ALA A 10 -14.60 -0.90 0.41
C ALA A 10 -14.26 -0.54 1.87
N ARG A 11 -12.98 -0.62 2.28
CA ARG A 11 -12.57 -0.36 3.66
C ARG A 11 -12.55 1.14 3.96
N GLY A 12 -12.02 1.94 3.03
CA GLY A 12 -11.89 3.39 3.20
C GLY A 12 -13.18 4.17 2.93
N HIS A 13 -14.22 3.53 2.39
CA HIS A 13 -15.36 4.23 1.81
C HIS A 13 -16.67 4.01 2.60
N ILE A 14 -16.66 4.38 3.88
CA ILE A 14 -17.82 4.30 4.81
C ILE A 14 -19.12 4.89 4.24
N MET A 15 -18.99 5.86 3.32
CA MET A 15 -20.12 6.44 2.60
C MET A 15 -20.90 5.40 1.79
N LEU A 16 -20.26 4.37 1.20
CA LEU A 16 -20.98 3.35 0.43
C LEU A 16 -21.89 2.49 1.32
N GLU A 17 -21.39 2.11 2.50
CA GLU A 17 -22.18 1.37 3.49
C GLU A 17 -23.30 2.25 4.04
N THR A 18 -23.01 3.52 4.31
CA THR A 18 -24.01 4.49 4.77
C THR A 18 -25.10 4.71 3.72
N MET A 19 -24.74 4.88 2.45
CA MET A 19 -25.66 5.02 1.32
C MET A 19 -26.58 3.80 1.18
N ARG A 20 -26.04 2.58 1.32
CA ARG A 20 -26.83 1.35 1.26
C ARG A 20 -27.75 1.21 2.47
N ASP A 21 -27.19 1.30 3.68
CA ASP A 21 -27.87 0.86 4.91
C ASP A 21 -28.73 1.96 5.54
N TYR A 22 -28.24 3.19 5.56
CA TYR A 22 -28.96 4.32 6.17
C TYR A 22 -29.97 4.94 5.21
N PHE A 23 -29.56 5.18 3.95
CA PHE A 23 -30.44 5.78 2.94
C PHE A 23 -31.27 4.74 2.17
N GLY A 24 -31.03 3.44 2.38
CA GLY A 24 -31.82 2.37 1.79
C GLY A 24 -31.75 2.32 0.27
N LEU A 25 -30.64 2.78 -0.33
CA LEU A 25 -30.50 2.83 -1.78
C LEU A 25 -30.56 1.43 -2.40
N SER A 26 -31.31 1.30 -3.49
CA SER A 26 -31.35 0.07 -4.27
C SER A 26 -30.02 -0.21 -4.98
N PRO A 27 -29.74 -1.46 -5.41
CA PRO A 27 -28.51 -1.77 -6.14
C PRO A 27 -28.28 -0.92 -7.39
N SER A 28 -29.34 -0.55 -8.11
CA SER A 28 -29.25 0.32 -9.29
C SER A 28 -28.89 1.77 -8.92
N GLU A 29 -29.40 2.27 -7.80
CA GLU A 29 -29.07 3.60 -7.30
C GLU A 29 -27.63 3.64 -6.79
N MET A 30 -27.21 2.62 -6.04
CA MET A 30 -25.82 2.46 -5.61
C MET A 30 -24.85 2.44 -6.80
N LEU A 31 -25.16 1.69 -7.86
CA LEU A 31 -24.34 1.65 -9.05
C LEU A 31 -24.22 3.03 -9.73
N ARG A 32 -25.32 3.80 -9.76
CA ARG A 32 -25.32 5.17 -10.30
C ARG A 32 -24.43 6.09 -9.48
N GLU A 33 -24.50 6.03 -8.16
CA GLU A 33 -23.63 6.83 -7.27
C GLU A 33 -22.15 6.48 -7.49
N ILE A 34 -21.82 5.18 -7.55
CA ILE A 34 -20.45 4.72 -7.82
C ILE A 34 -19.98 5.24 -9.19
N GLN A 35 -20.81 5.18 -10.22
CA GLN A 35 -20.46 5.71 -11.55
C GLN A 35 -20.25 7.24 -11.52
N GLY A 36 -21.06 7.98 -10.76
CA GLY A 36 -20.89 9.42 -10.58
C GLY A 36 -19.56 9.77 -9.90
N MET A 37 -19.18 9.01 -8.86
CA MET A 37 -17.89 9.19 -8.18
C MET A 37 -16.70 8.91 -9.11
N VAL A 38 -16.80 7.85 -9.92
CA VAL A 38 -15.76 7.50 -10.90
C VAL A 38 -15.64 8.59 -11.97
N THR A 39 -16.77 9.13 -12.44
CA THR A 39 -16.79 10.24 -13.42
C THR A 39 -16.08 11.47 -12.84
N THR A 40 -16.41 11.85 -11.60
CA THR A 40 -15.74 12.95 -10.88
C THR A 40 -14.23 12.71 -10.76
N THR A 41 -13.84 11.46 -10.48
CA THR A 41 -12.42 11.07 -10.39
C THR A 41 -11.72 11.19 -11.75
N GLU A 42 -12.34 10.73 -12.83
CA GLU A 42 -11.80 10.87 -14.19
C GLU A 42 -11.62 12.33 -14.60
N ASP A 43 -12.56 13.21 -14.25
CA ASP A 43 -12.45 14.64 -14.53
C ASP A 43 -11.24 15.27 -13.82
N VAL A 44 -11.06 14.96 -12.53
CA VAL A 44 -9.92 15.44 -11.73
C VAL A 44 -8.58 14.91 -12.28
N LEU A 45 -8.52 13.64 -12.68
CA LEU A 45 -7.32 13.05 -13.28
C LEU A 45 -7.03 13.65 -14.65
N SER A 46 -8.05 13.84 -15.48
CA SER A 46 -7.93 14.42 -16.82
C SER A 46 -7.44 15.85 -16.77
N ALA A 47 -7.89 16.65 -15.79
CA ALA A 47 -7.37 18.00 -15.54
C ALA A 47 -5.87 18.01 -15.19
N LYS A 48 -5.33 16.90 -14.68
CA LYS A 48 -3.89 16.70 -14.42
C LYS A 48 -3.16 16.01 -15.58
N GLY A 49 -3.84 15.75 -16.71
CA GLY A 49 -3.29 15.06 -17.87
C GLY A 49 -3.13 13.54 -17.67
N ILE A 50 -3.76 12.96 -16.64
CA ILE A 50 -3.68 11.53 -16.33
C ILE A 50 -4.96 10.86 -16.82
N LYS A 51 -4.82 9.79 -17.62
CA LYS A 51 -5.96 8.95 -18.01
C LYS A 51 -6.17 7.88 -16.96
N TYR A 52 -7.38 7.76 -16.41
CA TYR A 52 -7.68 6.75 -15.39
C TYR A 52 -7.35 5.32 -15.84
N GLN A 53 -7.60 5.01 -17.11
CA GLN A 53 -7.29 3.71 -17.71
C GLN A 53 -5.79 3.36 -17.67
N ASP A 54 -4.91 4.37 -17.66
CA ASP A 54 -3.45 4.17 -17.58
C ASP A 54 -3.03 3.74 -16.15
N LEU A 55 -3.88 3.94 -15.14
CA LEU A 55 -3.63 3.57 -13.73
C LEU A 55 -3.95 2.11 -13.41
N ARG A 56 -4.55 1.35 -14.33
CA ARG A 56 -4.90 -0.07 -14.13
C ARG A 56 -3.75 -0.89 -13.55
N SER A 57 -2.54 -0.66 -14.06
CA SER A 57 -1.33 -1.38 -13.63
C SER A 57 -0.82 -1.01 -12.23
N ALA A 58 -1.25 0.12 -11.65
CA ALA A 58 -1.02 0.43 -10.24
C ALA A 58 -2.16 -0.11 -9.34
N LEU A 59 -3.39 -0.13 -9.85
CA LEU A 59 -4.58 -0.39 -9.04
C LEU A 59 -4.97 -1.88 -8.95
N VAL A 60 -4.62 -2.67 -9.95
CA VAL A 60 -4.99 -4.09 -10.03
C VAL A 60 -3.76 -4.95 -9.77
N PRO A 61 -3.80 -5.87 -8.79
CA PRO A 61 -2.74 -6.85 -8.57
C PRO A 61 -2.47 -7.69 -9.81
N ARG A 62 -1.21 -8.02 -10.05
CA ARG A 62 -0.77 -8.85 -11.18
C ARG A 62 -0.15 -10.15 -10.70
N THR A 63 -0.45 -11.25 -11.39
CA THR A 63 0.07 -12.57 -11.05
C THR A 63 1.55 -12.75 -11.40
N ASP A 64 2.09 -11.96 -12.33
CA ASP A 64 3.50 -11.96 -12.73
C ASP A 64 4.37 -10.99 -11.92
N ARG A 65 3.83 -10.44 -10.82
CA ARG A 65 4.50 -9.40 -10.03
C ARG A 65 4.43 -9.70 -8.54
N HIS A 66 5.36 -9.12 -7.82
CA HIS A 66 5.46 -9.22 -6.37
C HIS A 66 4.80 -8.04 -5.69
N GLU A 67 4.32 -8.31 -4.49
CA GLU A 67 3.87 -7.33 -3.53
C GLU A 67 4.80 -7.44 -2.32
N ALA A 68 5.13 -6.33 -1.65
CA ALA A 68 6.00 -6.37 -0.47
C ALA A 68 5.71 -5.23 0.50
N GLY A 69 5.71 -5.53 1.80
CA GLY A 69 5.75 -4.55 2.89
C GLY A 69 7.16 -4.38 3.42
N PHE A 70 7.80 -3.25 3.15
CA PHE A 70 9.12 -2.90 3.66
C PHE A 70 9.00 -2.35 5.09
N ILE A 71 9.69 -2.97 6.05
CA ILE A 71 9.58 -2.67 7.48
C ILE A 71 10.79 -1.86 7.93
N PHE A 72 10.53 -0.80 8.67
CA PHE A 72 11.50 0.13 9.22
C PHE A 72 11.26 0.29 10.72
N ASP A 73 12.32 0.28 11.50
CA ASP A 73 12.28 0.62 12.91
C ASP A 73 12.30 2.15 13.05
N SER A 74 11.18 2.72 13.50
CA SER A 74 11.05 4.17 13.65
C SER A 74 11.87 4.71 14.82
N GLN A 75 12.30 3.87 15.76
CA GLN A 75 13.16 4.28 16.88
C GLN A 75 14.59 4.56 16.44
N ASP A 76 15.01 3.99 15.31
CA ASP A 76 16.30 4.26 14.68
C ASP A 76 16.28 5.52 13.78
N ILE A 77 15.16 6.25 13.73
CA ILE A 77 14.99 7.48 12.96
C ILE A 77 14.83 8.66 13.92
N GLU A 78 15.70 9.66 13.82
CA GLU A 78 15.68 10.83 14.72
C GLU A 78 14.49 11.77 14.46
N SER A 79 14.00 11.79 13.22
CA SER A 79 12.90 12.65 12.80
C SER A 79 11.56 12.15 13.34
N CYS A 80 10.77 13.05 13.93
CA CYS A 80 9.37 12.77 14.25
C CYS A 80 8.49 12.56 13.00
N TRP A 81 9.03 12.85 11.81
CA TRP A 81 8.44 12.59 10.50
C TRP A 81 9.18 11.45 9.80
N TYR A 82 9.37 10.32 10.49
CA TYR A 82 10.11 9.17 9.97
C TYR A 82 9.61 8.65 8.61
N GLY A 83 8.32 8.84 8.30
CA GLY A 83 7.77 8.52 6.97
C GLY A 83 8.43 9.31 5.83
N LEU A 84 8.83 10.56 6.05
CA LEU A 84 9.56 11.37 5.07
C LEU A 84 10.94 10.76 4.81
N ASP A 85 11.72 10.53 5.86
CA ASP A 85 13.07 9.98 5.79
C ASP A 85 13.07 8.61 5.07
N VAL A 86 12.09 7.76 5.37
CA VAL A 86 11.91 6.48 4.68
C VAL A 86 11.59 6.68 3.20
N MET A 87 10.69 7.61 2.85
CA MET A 87 10.33 7.87 1.45
C MET A 87 11.48 8.49 0.65
N GLU A 88 12.33 9.31 1.26
CA GLU A 88 13.54 9.85 0.63
C GLU A 88 14.53 8.74 0.22
N GLN A 89 14.63 7.67 1.01
CA GLN A 89 15.43 6.49 0.65
C GLN A 89 14.73 5.60 -0.37
N LEU A 90 13.41 5.43 -0.26
CA LEU A 90 12.66 4.44 -1.03
C LEU A 90 12.28 4.92 -2.43
N LEU A 91 11.81 6.17 -2.59
CA LEU A 91 11.30 6.69 -3.86
C LEU A 91 12.34 6.64 -4.99
N PRO A 92 13.64 6.97 -4.78
CA PRO A 92 14.66 6.87 -5.82
C PRO A 92 14.89 5.44 -6.33
N LEU A 93 14.52 4.43 -5.55
CA LEU A 93 14.71 3.01 -5.90
C LEU A 93 13.59 2.47 -6.82
N LEU A 94 12.49 3.22 -6.96
CA LEU A 94 11.39 2.89 -7.85
C LEU A 94 11.72 3.32 -9.28
N ASP A 95 11.50 2.44 -10.25
CA ASP A 95 11.72 2.75 -11.66
C ASP A 95 10.81 3.91 -12.09
N ILE A 96 11.34 4.98 -12.68
CA ILE A 96 10.57 6.15 -13.10
C ILE A 96 9.39 5.82 -14.03
N LYS A 97 9.45 4.71 -14.78
CA LYS A 97 8.40 4.26 -15.70
C LYS A 97 7.39 3.30 -15.08
N SER A 98 7.64 2.82 -13.86
CA SER A 98 6.74 1.88 -13.19
C SER A 98 5.51 2.57 -12.60
N ASN A 99 4.44 1.78 -12.45
CA ASN A 99 3.21 2.17 -11.79
C ASN A 99 3.04 1.34 -10.53
N HIS A 100 2.77 1.98 -9.39
CA HIS A 100 2.58 1.31 -8.11
C HIS A 100 1.49 2.00 -7.29
N SER A 101 0.72 1.21 -6.55
CA SER A 101 -0.02 1.66 -5.39
C SER A 101 0.85 1.51 -4.15
N VAL A 102 0.98 2.59 -3.38
CA VAL A 102 1.78 2.62 -2.15
C VAL A 102 0.87 2.87 -0.96
N GLN A 103 0.96 1.98 0.02
CA GLN A 103 0.28 2.09 1.30
C GLN A 103 1.32 2.17 2.40
N CYS A 104 1.03 2.92 3.46
CA CYS A 104 1.94 3.00 4.59
C CYS A 104 1.23 3.19 5.92
N GLY A 105 1.95 2.94 6.99
CA GLY A 105 1.46 3.08 8.36
C GLY A 105 2.28 2.23 9.31
N ASP A 106 2.08 2.46 10.60
CA ASP A 106 2.72 1.67 11.65
C ASP A 106 2.01 0.32 11.80
N LEU A 107 2.70 -0.67 12.37
CA LEU A 107 2.13 -1.97 12.70
C LEU A 107 1.22 -1.85 13.94
N ILE A 108 0.03 -1.28 13.73
CA ILE A 108 -0.97 -1.11 14.78
C ILE A 108 -1.70 -2.42 15.09
N GLY A 109 -2.09 -2.59 16.36
CA GLY A 109 -2.86 -3.72 16.83
C GLY A 109 -2.77 -3.84 18.34
N ASN A 110 -3.81 -4.37 18.98
CA ASN A 110 -3.81 -4.54 20.45
C ASN A 110 -3.06 -5.82 20.87
N ASP A 111 -3.03 -6.83 20.00
CA ASP A 111 -2.36 -8.10 20.26
C ASP A 111 -0.93 -8.07 19.71
N GLN A 112 0.03 -7.70 20.58
CA GLN A 112 1.45 -7.62 20.22
C GLN A 112 2.06 -8.99 19.94
N GLN A 113 1.55 -10.05 20.60
CA GLN A 113 2.03 -11.41 20.36
C GLN A 113 1.63 -11.89 18.97
N PHE A 114 0.42 -11.54 18.52
CA PHE A 114 -0.01 -11.78 17.15
C PHE A 114 0.91 -11.05 16.15
N ILE A 115 1.21 -9.76 16.37
CA ILE A 115 2.09 -8.99 15.47
C ILE A 115 3.47 -9.64 15.40
N LEU A 116 4.06 -9.98 16.55
CA LEU A 116 5.33 -10.69 16.60
C LEU A 116 5.29 -12.00 15.82
N SER A 117 4.25 -12.83 16.01
CA SER A 117 4.11 -14.09 15.27
C SER A 117 4.02 -13.89 13.75
N VAL A 118 3.36 -12.81 13.30
CA VAL A 118 3.28 -12.47 11.87
C VAL A 118 4.66 -12.09 11.32
N LEU A 119 5.46 -11.35 12.11
CA LEU A 119 6.83 -10.99 11.75
C LEU A 119 7.72 -12.23 11.71
N GLU A 120 7.71 -13.07 12.74
CA GLU A 120 8.50 -14.32 12.79
C GLU A 120 8.20 -15.26 11.62
N GLU A 121 6.93 -15.34 11.20
CA GLU A 121 6.51 -16.22 10.10
C GLU A 121 6.90 -15.71 8.71
N SER A 122 6.92 -14.38 8.50
CA SER A 122 6.91 -13.81 7.15
C SER A 122 8.02 -12.79 6.86
N LEU A 123 8.66 -12.22 7.88
CA LEU A 123 9.65 -11.17 7.70
C LEU A 123 10.97 -11.75 7.18
N VAL A 124 11.36 -11.32 5.99
CA VAL A 124 12.71 -11.54 5.46
C VAL A 124 13.60 -10.45 6.03
N LEU A 125 14.42 -10.81 7.02
CA LEU A 125 15.30 -9.89 7.72
C LEU A 125 16.46 -9.41 6.84
N ALA A 126 16.70 -8.11 6.85
CA ALA A 126 17.92 -7.48 6.36
C ALA A 126 18.96 -7.32 7.49
N ARG A 127 18.51 -7.26 8.74
CA ARG A 127 19.33 -7.17 9.95
C ARG A 127 18.59 -7.77 11.15
N GLU A 128 19.34 -8.05 12.21
CA GLU A 128 18.74 -8.34 13.51
C GLU A 128 18.16 -7.06 14.14
N PHE A 129 17.05 -7.22 14.84
CA PHE A 129 16.42 -6.16 15.63
C PHE A 129 15.69 -6.77 16.82
N GLU A 130 15.45 -5.97 17.85
CA GLU A 130 14.66 -6.37 19.01
C GLU A 130 13.23 -5.85 18.85
N PHE A 131 12.25 -6.76 18.86
CA PHE A 131 10.85 -6.37 18.80
C PHE A 131 10.41 -5.80 20.15
N ILE A 132 10.17 -4.48 20.20
CA ILE A 132 9.65 -3.79 21.38
C ILE A 132 8.12 -3.72 21.31
N HIS A 133 7.59 -3.21 20.20
CA HIS A 133 6.15 -3.03 19.96
C HIS A 133 5.87 -2.82 18.47
N GLY A 134 4.69 -3.21 17.99
CA GLY A 134 4.30 -3.01 16.59
C GLY A 134 4.29 -1.54 16.17
N THR A 135 3.90 -0.61 17.04
CA THR A 135 3.90 0.83 16.74
C THR A 135 5.30 1.45 16.60
N ALA A 136 6.35 0.74 17.01
CA ALA A 136 7.73 1.13 16.73
C ALA A 136 8.17 0.73 15.30
N LEU A 137 7.35 -0.05 14.58
CA LEU A 137 7.64 -0.50 13.23
C LEU A 137 6.74 0.22 12.24
N TYR A 138 7.36 0.92 11.29
CA TYR A 138 6.71 1.55 10.16
C TYR A 138 6.81 0.66 8.93
N CYS A 139 5.70 0.53 8.20
CA CYS A 139 5.65 -0.26 6.97
C CYS A 139 5.35 0.63 5.76
N VAL A 140 6.10 0.41 4.68
CA VAL A 140 5.74 0.87 3.35
C VAL A 140 5.46 -0.33 2.46
N TYR A 141 4.19 -0.50 2.11
CA TYR A 141 3.72 -1.56 1.24
C TYR A 141 3.63 -1.06 -0.21
N ILE A 142 4.18 -1.85 -1.13
CA ILE A 142 4.21 -1.56 -2.57
C ILE A 142 3.73 -2.79 -3.34
N ASN A 143 2.80 -2.59 -4.27
CA ASN A 143 2.33 -3.65 -5.16
C ASN A 143 3.08 -3.68 -6.50
N ASN A 144 2.89 -4.76 -7.26
CA ASN A 144 3.31 -4.90 -8.66
C ASN A 144 4.80 -4.67 -8.95
N LEU A 145 5.68 -5.03 -8.02
CA LEU A 145 7.14 -5.04 -8.20
C LEU A 145 7.58 -6.16 -9.15
N SER A 146 8.58 -5.95 -10.00
CA SER A 146 9.34 -7.08 -10.57
C SER A 146 10.21 -7.70 -9.49
N GLU A 147 10.60 -8.95 -9.68
CA GLU A 147 11.61 -9.64 -8.85
C GLU A 147 12.89 -8.79 -8.72
N SER A 148 13.42 -8.32 -9.85
CA SER A 148 14.60 -7.44 -9.88
C SER A 148 14.41 -6.10 -9.15
N ALA A 149 13.18 -5.56 -9.09
CA ALA A 149 12.90 -4.34 -8.36
C ALA A 149 12.86 -4.61 -6.86
N LEU A 150 12.22 -5.71 -6.45
CA LEU A 150 12.19 -6.15 -5.05
C LEU A 150 13.60 -6.38 -4.51
N GLU A 151 14.43 -7.14 -5.24
CA GLU A 151 15.82 -7.41 -4.87
C GLU A 151 16.65 -6.12 -4.76
N ARG A 152 16.50 -5.21 -5.74
CA ARG A 152 17.20 -3.91 -5.74
C ARG A 152 16.81 -3.09 -4.52
N ILE A 153 15.51 -3.00 -4.21
CA ILE A 153 15.03 -2.21 -3.07
C ILE A 153 15.56 -2.83 -1.78
N HIS A 154 15.39 -4.14 -1.58
CA HIS A 154 15.88 -4.84 -0.40
C HIS A 154 17.37 -4.62 -0.19
N LYS A 155 18.20 -4.87 -1.21
CA LYS A 155 19.65 -4.68 -1.15
C LYS A 155 20.07 -3.25 -0.83
N SER A 156 19.41 -2.26 -1.44
CA SER A 156 19.77 -0.85 -1.25
C SER A 156 19.37 -0.37 0.15
N LEU A 157 18.17 -0.76 0.61
CA LEU A 157 17.68 -0.42 1.94
C LEU A 157 18.45 -1.13 3.05
N SER A 158 19.09 -2.29 2.82
CA SER A 158 19.98 -2.93 3.82
C SER A 158 21.11 -2.02 4.30
N GLN A 159 21.44 -0.96 3.57
CA GLN A 159 22.44 0.05 3.99
C GLN A 159 21.86 1.16 4.87
N PHE A 160 20.53 1.27 4.91
CA PHE A 160 19.82 2.25 5.71
C PHE A 160 19.48 1.64 7.07
N LYS A 161 20.19 2.07 8.12
CA LYS A 161 20.10 1.48 9.47
C LYS A 161 18.66 1.19 9.94
N PRO A 162 17.67 2.08 9.79
CA PRO A 162 16.30 1.83 10.22
C PRO A 162 15.63 0.64 9.53
N TYR A 163 16.04 0.27 8.32
CA TYR A 163 15.43 -0.82 7.58
C TYR A 163 15.66 -2.16 8.28
N VAL A 164 14.55 -2.85 8.59
CA VAL A 164 14.56 -4.14 9.27
C VAL A 164 14.53 -5.29 8.27
N GLY A 165 13.72 -5.17 7.21
CA GLY A 165 13.47 -6.25 6.28
C GLY A 165 12.20 -6.04 5.46
N PHE A 166 11.71 -7.07 4.79
CA PHE A 166 10.44 -7.00 4.08
C PHE A 166 9.57 -8.24 4.28
N ILE A 167 8.27 -8.04 4.17
CA ILE A 167 7.25 -9.08 4.20
C ILE A 167 6.76 -9.30 2.77
N PRO A 168 6.91 -10.49 2.18
CA PRO A 168 6.37 -10.78 0.86
C PRO A 168 4.84 -10.84 0.91
N GLY A 169 4.19 -10.12 -0.01
CA GLY A 169 2.75 -10.16 -0.22
C GLY A 169 2.36 -11.36 -1.06
N THR A 170 2.37 -12.55 -0.46
CA THR A 170 1.79 -13.76 -1.08
C THR A 170 0.28 -13.79 -0.86
N PHE A 171 -0.47 -14.28 -1.86
CA PHE A 171 -1.92 -14.40 -1.80
C PHE A 171 -2.31 -15.28 -0.61
N SER A 172 -3.23 -14.79 0.23
CA SER A 172 -3.78 -15.48 1.42
C SER A 172 -2.86 -15.68 2.62
N SER A 173 -1.71 -14.99 2.71
CA SER A 173 -0.91 -15.03 3.95
C SER A 173 -1.53 -14.21 5.07
N ARG A 174 -1.34 -14.66 6.32
CA ARG A 174 -1.73 -13.91 7.52
C ARG A 174 -1.14 -12.50 7.53
N ALA A 175 0.11 -12.38 7.13
CA ALA A 175 0.81 -11.10 7.02
C ALA A 175 0.13 -10.15 6.02
N ARG A 176 -0.25 -10.64 4.84
CA ARG A 176 -0.95 -9.82 3.84
C ARG A 176 -2.30 -9.34 4.35
N ILE A 177 -3.08 -10.22 4.98
CA ILE A 177 -4.38 -9.88 5.57
C ILE A 177 -4.19 -8.80 6.63
N TYR A 178 -3.25 -9.02 7.57
CA TYR A 178 -2.94 -8.04 8.61
C TYR A 178 -2.54 -6.69 8.04
N LEU A 179 -1.57 -6.62 7.13
CA LEU A 179 -1.13 -5.36 6.52
C LEU A 179 -2.29 -4.66 5.79
N SER A 180 -3.17 -5.40 5.12
CA SER A 180 -4.30 -4.83 4.38
C SER A 180 -5.36 -4.15 5.26
N THR A 181 -5.46 -4.53 6.54
CA THR A 181 -6.43 -3.92 7.46
C THR A 181 -5.88 -2.65 8.11
N ILE A 182 -4.56 -2.55 8.28
CA ILE A 182 -3.92 -1.47 9.04
C ILE A 182 -3.32 -0.35 8.19
N LEU A 183 -2.80 -0.66 6.99
CA LEU A 183 -2.08 0.34 6.20
C LEU A 183 -3.06 1.28 5.50
N SER A 184 -2.68 2.54 5.36
CA SER A 184 -3.50 3.56 4.68
C SER A 184 -2.96 3.83 3.28
N ASN A 185 -3.84 4.18 2.35
CA ASN A 185 -3.44 4.59 1.00
C ASN A 185 -2.61 5.88 1.11
N SER A 186 -1.36 5.83 0.64
CA SER A 186 -0.45 6.98 0.69
C SER A 186 -0.48 7.73 -0.63
N PHE A 187 -0.12 7.07 -1.72
CA PHE A 187 -0.15 7.65 -3.06
C PHE A 187 -0.18 6.58 -4.16
N LEU A 188 -0.54 7.00 -5.37
CA LEU A 188 -0.33 6.26 -6.60
C LEU A 188 0.90 6.83 -7.32
N LYS A 189 1.90 6.00 -7.56
CA LYS A 189 2.99 6.36 -8.44
C LYS A 189 2.56 6.07 -9.87
N HIS A 190 2.45 7.12 -10.67
CA HIS A 190 2.22 7.02 -12.11
C HIS A 190 3.53 7.28 -12.86
N GLY A 191 4.00 6.29 -13.61
CA GLY A 191 5.22 6.36 -14.39
C GLY A 191 5.11 7.36 -15.53
N LYS A 192 6.20 8.09 -15.79
CA LYS A 192 6.28 8.95 -16.98
C LYS A 192 6.38 8.06 -18.23
N LYS A 193 5.57 8.38 -19.26
CA LYS A 193 5.71 7.79 -20.59
C LYS A 193 7.05 8.18 -21.20
#